data_AF-A0A7J9R9N8-F1
#
_entry.id   AF-A0A7J9R9N8-F1
#
_cell.length_a   1.000
_cell.length_b   1.000
_cell.length_c   1.000
_cell.angle_alpha   90.00
_cell.angle_beta   90.00
_cell.angle_gamma   90.00
#
_symmetry.space_group_name_H-M   'P 1'
#
loop_
_entity.id
_entity.type
_entity.pdbx_description
1 polymer ?
#
loop_
_entity_poly.entity_id
_entity_poly.type
_entity_poly.pdbx_seq_one_letter_code
_entity_poly.pdbx_strand_id
1 'polypeptide(L)'
;AEGLILGGVDALLIETSQDILEVKLVIEACHQAMQRTGKKVPIIANTTLDQYGKMLLGTNIQAAYTTVSDMGIDVFGLNCSTGPIEMTPSVQWLDEQKEHNLLVVPNAGMPENQGGQAVYKMTPEKMGEALGDFLEQYNKVRIIGGCCGTNPEHIAALRKVIDEKAHSTKG
;
A
#
# COMPACT_ATOMS: atom_id res chain seq x y z
N ALA A 1 -5.18 -17.02 7.11
CA ALA A 1 -4.92 -16.23 8.33
C ALA A 1 -4.43 -17.09 9.50
N GLU A 2 -5.17 -18.11 9.96
CA GLU A 2 -4.79 -18.92 11.15
C GLU A 2 -3.35 -19.46 11.12
N GLY A 3 -2.94 -20.09 10.01
CA GLY A 3 -1.58 -20.62 9.86
C GLY A 3 -0.48 -19.55 10.00
N LEU A 4 -0.71 -18.34 9.48
CA LEU A 4 0.23 -17.21 9.62
C LEU A 4 0.31 -16.74 11.08
N ILE A 5 -0.85 -16.58 11.73
CA ILE A 5 -0.93 -16.16 13.14
C ILE A 5 -0.23 -17.17 14.07
N LEU A 6 -0.45 -18.47 13.83
CA LEU A 6 0.23 -19.53 14.58
C LEU A 6 1.73 -19.56 14.30
N GLY A 7 2.12 -19.24 13.06
CA GLY A 7 3.51 -19.04 12.65
C GLY A 7 4.18 -17.80 13.24
N GLY A 8 3.44 -16.93 13.93
CA GLY A 8 3.99 -15.79 14.67
C GLY A 8 4.25 -14.54 13.83
N VAL A 9 3.49 -14.32 12.75
CA VAL A 9 3.56 -13.05 11.99
C VAL A 9 3.21 -11.85 12.87
N ASP A 10 3.83 -10.71 12.59
CA ASP A 10 3.56 -9.46 13.30
C ASP A 10 2.32 -8.73 12.79
N ALA A 11 1.86 -9.01 11.56
CA ALA A 11 0.67 -8.42 10.95
C ALA A 11 0.11 -9.32 9.84
N LEU A 12 -1.14 -9.05 9.46
CA LEU A 12 -1.77 -9.64 8.27
C LEU A 12 -1.93 -8.55 7.21
N LEU A 13 -1.26 -8.74 6.07
CA LEU A 13 -1.33 -7.85 4.92
C LEU A 13 -2.25 -8.44 3.84
N ILE A 14 -3.34 -7.75 3.54
CA ILE A 14 -4.24 -8.03 2.42
C ILE A 14 -3.76 -7.17 1.25
N GLU A 15 -3.16 -7.79 0.25
CA GLU A 15 -2.46 -7.10 -0.82
C GLU A 15 -3.05 -7.41 -2.21
N THR A 16 -2.94 -6.45 -3.13
CA THR A 16 -3.30 -6.59 -4.55
C THR A 16 -4.76 -6.98 -4.78
N SER A 17 -5.66 -6.46 -3.94
CA SER A 17 -7.08 -6.78 -4.04
C SER A 17 -7.74 -6.01 -5.18
N GLN A 18 -8.51 -6.75 -5.99
CA GLN A 18 -9.17 -6.24 -7.20
C GLN A 18 -10.70 -6.12 -7.05
N ASP A 19 -11.28 -6.73 -6.03
CA ASP A 19 -12.69 -6.62 -5.65
C ASP A 19 -12.79 -6.20 -4.17
N ILE A 20 -13.59 -5.18 -3.89
CA ILE A 20 -13.78 -4.68 -2.52
C ILE A 20 -14.62 -5.62 -1.65
N LEU A 21 -15.53 -6.39 -2.25
CA LEU A 21 -16.29 -7.40 -1.51
C LEU A 21 -15.40 -8.52 -1.02
N GLU A 22 -14.38 -8.90 -1.80
CA GLU A 22 -13.36 -9.85 -1.38
C GLU A 22 -12.57 -9.30 -0.18
N VAL A 23 -12.09 -8.05 -0.23
CA VAL A 23 -11.37 -7.43 0.90
C VAL A 23 -12.20 -7.46 2.18
N LYS A 24 -13.48 -7.11 2.08
CA LYS A 24 -14.42 -7.15 3.21
C LYS A 24 -14.51 -8.54 3.84
N LEU A 25 -14.61 -9.58 3.02
CA LEU A 25 -14.66 -10.97 3.50
C LEU A 25 -13.33 -11.40 4.12
N VAL A 26 -12.20 -10.98 3.56
CA VAL A 26 -10.87 -11.31 4.10
C VAL A 26 -10.64 -10.64 5.46
N ILE A 27 -11.04 -9.38 5.66
CA ILE A 27 -10.94 -8.69 6.96
C ILE A 27 -11.73 -9.45 8.03
N GLU A 28 -12.97 -9.84 7.72
CA GLU A 28 -13.79 -10.65 8.63
C GLU A 28 -13.15 -12.02 8.92
N ALA A 29 -12.60 -12.69 7.90
CA ALA A 29 -11.87 -13.94 8.09
C ALA A 29 -10.60 -13.79 8.95
N CYS A 30 -9.91 -12.64 8.88
CA CYS A 30 -8.80 -12.31 9.77
C CYS A 30 -9.27 -12.23 11.23
N HIS A 31 -10.38 -11.51 11.51
CA HIS A 31 -10.94 -11.42 12.85
C HIS A 31 -11.36 -12.79 13.41
N GLN A 32 -12.00 -13.62 12.60
CA GLN A 32 -12.36 -14.99 12.99
C GLN A 32 -11.13 -15.85 13.28
N ALA A 33 -10.07 -15.72 12.48
CA ALA A 33 -8.81 -16.42 12.72
C ALA A 33 -8.15 -15.98 14.04
N MET A 34 -8.19 -14.69 14.38
CA MET A 34 -7.70 -14.18 15.66
C MET A 34 -8.51 -14.73 16.84
N GLN A 35 -9.84 -14.82 16.71
CA GLN A 35 -10.69 -15.43 17.73
C GLN A 35 -10.34 -16.90 17.98
N ARG A 36 -10.17 -17.69 16.90
CA ARG A 36 -9.86 -19.13 16.99
C ARG A 36 -8.47 -19.41 17.55
N THR A 37 -7.50 -18.57 17.23
CA THR A 37 -6.11 -18.73 17.69
C THR A 37 -5.82 -18.07 19.04
N GLY A 38 -6.72 -17.19 19.52
CA GLY A 38 -6.53 -16.41 20.74
C GLY A 38 -5.45 -15.34 20.64
N LYS A 39 -4.94 -15.04 19.44
CA LYS A 39 -3.88 -14.05 19.19
C LYS A 39 -4.42 -12.90 18.33
N LYS A 40 -4.10 -11.67 18.70
CA LYS A 40 -4.41 -10.46 17.91
C LYS A 40 -3.16 -9.95 17.22
N VAL A 41 -3.29 -9.61 15.95
CA VAL A 41 -2.24 -8.97 15.13
C VAL A 41 -2.88 -7.86 14.29
N PRO A 42 -2.17 -6.76 13.97
CA PRO A 42 -2.69 -5.72 13.10
C PRO A 42 -3.11 -6.24 11.71
N ILE A 43 -4.13 -5.61 11.13
CA ILE A 43 -4.60 -5.84 9.76
C ILE A 43 -4.25 -4.63 8.91
N ILE A 44 -3.52 -4.89 7.81
CA ILE A 44 -3.22 -3.91 6.78
C ILE A 44 -4.04 -4.29 5.54
N ALA A 45 -4.90 -3.39 5.08
CA ALA A 45 -5.76 -3.62 3.92
C ALA A 45 -5.34 -2.71 2.76
N ASN A 46 -4.96 -3.32 1.64
CA ASN A 46 -4.61 -2.58 0.42
C ASN A 46 -5.57 -2.88 -0.72
N THR A 47 -5.75 -1.91 -1.59
CA THR A 47 -6.37 -2.10 -2.90
C THR A 47 -5.36 -1.82 -4.01
N THR A 48 -5.59 -2.41 -5.17
CA THR A 48 -4.87 -2.05 -6.39
C THR A 48 -5.79 -1.26 -7.32
N LEU A 49 -5.27 -0.16 -7.85
CA LEU A 49 -6.02 0.75 -8.70
C LEU A 49 -5.33 0.89 -10.06
N ASP A 50 -6.12 0.93 -11.12
CA ASP A 50 -5.66 1.31 -12.44
C ASP A 50 -5.24 2.80 -12.49
N GLN A 51 -4.73 3.23 -13.65
CA GLN A 51 -4.33 4.62 -13.89
C GLN A 51 -5.47 5.65 -13.76
N TYR A 52 -6.73 5.20 -13.64
CA TYR A 52 -7.91 6.04 -13.45
C TYR A 52 -8.43 6.02 -12.01
N GLY A 53 -7.68 5.40 -11.08
CA GLY A 53 -8.03 5.36 -9.66
C GLY A 53 -9.15 4.38 -9.32
N LYS A 54 -9.31 3.30 -10.11
CA LYS A 54 -10.35 2.28 -9.90
C LYS A 54 -9.78 0.87 -9.77
N MET A 55 -10.39 0.09 -8.89
CA MET A 55 -10.20 -1.36 -8.83
C MET A 55 -10.76 -2.03 -10.11
N LEU A 56 -10.46 -3.31 -10.33
CA LEU A 56 -10.84 -4.06 -11.54
C LEU A 56 -12.35 -3.98 -11.85
N LEU A 57 -13.18 -4.08 -10.81
CA LEU A 57 -14.65 -4.04 -10.95
C LEU A 57 -15.24 -2.63 -10.90
N GLY A 58 -14.41 -1.59 -10.97
CA GLY A 58 -14.83 -0.19 -11.08
C GLY A 58 -14.95 0.57 -9.76
N THR A 59 -14.73 -0.08 -8.62
CA THR A 59 -14.72 0.56 -7.29
C THR A 59 -13.61 1.62 -7.23
N ASN A 60 -13.98 2.88 -6.98
CA ASN A 60 -13.01 3.95 -6.80
C ASN A 60 -12.44 3.96 -5.37
N ILE A 61 -11.39 4.76 -5.15
CA ILE A 61 -10.72 4.82 -3.84
C ILE A 61 -11.65 5.24 -2.70
N GLN A 62 -12.59 6.16 -2.96
CA GLN A 62 -13.52 6.64 -1.94
C GLN A 62 -14.46 5.52 -1.48
N ALA A 63 -15.04 4.78 -2.43
CA ALA A 63 -15.91 3.66 -2.13
C ALA A 63 -15.13 2.52 -1.47
N ALA A 64 -13.90 2.24 -1.93
CA ALA A 64 -13.05 1.22 -1.34
C ALA A 64 -12.76 1.51 0.14
N TYR A 65 -12.20 2.69 0.45
CA TYR A 65 -11.88 3.09 1.82
C TYR A 65 -13.13 3.09 2.72
N THR A 66 -14.21 3.74 2.29
CA THR A 66 -15.47 3.83 3.06
C THR A 66 -16.07 2.46 3.37
N THR A 67 -15.86 1.47 2.49
CA THR A 67 -16.40 0.12 2.69
C THR A 67 -15.71 -0.62 3.83
N VAL A 68 -14.43 -0.34 4.08
CA VAL A 68 -13.59 -1.16 4.98
C VAL A 68 -12.95 -0.42 6.14
N SER A 69 -12.96 0.92 6.16
CA SER A 69 -12.32 1.72 7.22
C SER A 69 -12.81 1.34 8.61
N ASP A 70 -14.11 1.12 8.76
CA ASP A 70 -14.73 0.91 10.07
C ASP A 70 -14.76 -0.59 10.46
N MET A 71 -14.07 -1.44 9.70
CA MET A 71 -14.04 -2.89 9.93
C MET A 71 -12.92 -3.34 10.87
N GLY A 72 -12.29 -2.42 11.59
CA GLY A 72 -11.20 -2.72 12.52
C GLY A 72 -9.90 -3.10 11.82
N ILE A 73 -9.57 -2.41 10.72
CA ILE A 73 -8.24 -2.42 10.12
C ILE A 73 -7.34 -1.39 10.83
N ASP A 74 -6.02 -1.57 10.78
CA ASP A 74 -5.06 -0.67 11.41
C ASP A 74 -4.39 0.28 10.41
N VAL A 75 -4.25 -0.16 9.16
CA VAL A 75 -3.64 0.58 8.06
C VAL A 75 -4.43 0.30 6.79
N PHE A 76 -4.63 1.35 5.98
CA PHE A 76 -5.19 1.22 4.63
C PHE A 76 -4.17 1.67 3.59
N GLY A 77 -4.18 1.12 2.39
CA GLY A 77 -3.15 1.48 1.42
C GLY A 77 -3.41 1.12 -0.03
N LEU A 78 -2.41 1.43 -0.83
CA LEU A 78 -2.38 1.17 -2.27
C LEU A 78 -1.11 0.40 -2.62
N ASN A 79 -1.26 -0.62 -3.47
CA ASN A 79 -0.11 -1.32 -4.02
C ASN A 79 -0.36 -1.79 -5.46
N CYS A 80 0.74 -2.01 -6.19
CA CYS A 80 0.76 -2.57 -7.54
C CYS A 80 -0.05 -1.74 -8.57
N SER A 81 -0.25 -2.31 -9.77
CA SER A 81 -0.90 -1.77 -10.98
C SER A 81 -0.29 -0.50 -11.57
N THR A 82 0.07 0.47 -10.74
CA THR A 82 0.48 1.83 -11.11
C THR A 82 1.81 2.22 -10.46
N GLY A 83 2.44 3.26 -11.02
CA GLY A 83 3.58 3.92 -10.41
C GLY A 83 3.17 4.95 -9.35
N PRO A 84 4.14 5.58 -8.66
CA PRO A 84 3.83 6.60 -7.65
C PRO A 84 3.07 7.80 -8.25
N ILE A 85 3.37 8.18 -9.49
CA ILE A 85 2.75 9.34 -10.14
C ILE A 85 1.22 9.16 -10.23
N GLU A 86 0.77 8.02 -10.75
CA GLU A 86 -0.66 7.74 -10.94
C GLU A 86 -1.38 7.50 -9.61
N MET A 87 -0.68 7.09 -8.54
CA MET A 87 -1.26 6.94 -7.21
C MET A 87 -1.57 8.29 -6.52
N THR A 88 -0.88 9.37 -6.90
CA THR A 88 -0.94 10.69 -6.22
C THR A 88 -2.35 11.18 -5.90
N PRO A 89 -3.33 11.18 -6.84
CA PRO A 89 -4.67 11.70 -6.53
C PRO A 89 -5.39 10.86 -5.46
N SER A 90 -5.16 9.54 -5.47
CA SER A 90 -5.76 8.62 -4.50
C SER A 90 -5.11 8.77 -3.13
N VAL A 91 -3.78 8.93 -3.09
CA VAL A 91 -3.03 9.18 -1.84
C VAL A 91 -3.44 10.52 -1.22
N GLN A 92 -3.56 11.58 -2.03
CA GLN A 92 -4.01 12.89 -1.57
C GLN A 92 -5.39 12.80 -0.91
N TRP A 93 -6.35 12.17 -1.58
CA TRP A 93 -7.69 12.01 -1.00
C TRP A 93 -7.66 11.17 0.27
N LEU A 94 -6.87 10.08 0.31
CA LEU A 94 -6.74 9.24 1.50
C LEU A 94 -6.10 9.99 2.68
N ASP A 95 -5.15 10.89 2.43
CA ASP A 95 -4.47 11.67 3.47
C ASP A 95 -5.43 12.61 4.22
N GLU A 96 -6.48 13.07 3.54
CA GLU A 96 -7.55 13.89 4.11
C GLU A 96 -8.45 13.09 5.08
N GLN A 97 -8.33 11.76 5.10
CA GLN A 97 -9.13 10.89 5.97
C GLN A 97 -8.48 10.75 7.36
N LYS A 98 -9.31 10.82 8.41
CA LYS A 98 -8.80 11.05 9.78
C LYS A 98 -8.23 9.82 10.47
N GLU A 99 -8.65 8.63 10.07
CA GLU A 99 -8.56 7.46 10.96
C GLU A 99 -7.27 6.65 10.78
N HIS A 100 -6.93 6.27 9.55
CA HIS A 100 -5.89 5.28 9.31
C HIS A 100 -4.57 5.91 8.86
N ASN A 101 -3.46 5.28 9.24
CA ASN A 101 -2.19 5.52 8.54
C ASN A 101 -2.23 4.82 7.18
N LEU A 102 -1.39 5.30 6.25
CA LEU A 102 -1.34 4.86 4.88
C LEU A 102 -0.08 4.08 4.55
N LEU A 103 -0.29 3.02 3.79
CA LEU A 103 0.74 2.26 3.08
C LEU A 103 0.70 2.61 1.59
N VAL A 104 1.86 2.92 0.99
CA VAL A 104 1.98 3.20 -0.45
C VAL A 104 3.14 2.39 -1.04
N VAL A 105 2.82 1.38 -1.85
CA VAL A 105 3.78 0.40 -2.40
C VAL A 105 3.57 0.26 -3.92
N PRO A 106 3.99 1.26 -4.72
CA PRO A 106 3.76 1.27 -6.16
C PRO A 106 4.70 0.32 -6.92
N ASN A 107 4.40 0.09 -8.19
CA ASN A 107 5.36 -0.48 -9.13
C ASN A 107 6.52 0.51 -9.40
N ALA A 108 7.61 0.02 -10.00
CA ALA A 108 8.67 0.87 -10.54
C ALA A 108 8.22 1.60 -11.83
N GLY A 109 7.20 2.44 -11.70
CA GLY A 109 6.49 3.10 -12.79
C GLY A 109 5.41 2.22 -13.43
N MET A 110 4.76 2.76 -14.45
CA MET A 110 3.75 2.02 -15.22
C MET A 110 4.38 0.82 -15.97
N PRO A 111 3.71 -0.34 -16.00
CA PRO A 111 4.17 -1.47 -16.80
C PRO A 111 4.05 -1.15 -18.29
N GLU A 112 5.13 -1.37 -19.04
CA GLU A 112 5.12 -1.31 -20.49
C GLU A 112 5.21 -2.70 -21.09
N ASN A 113 4.40 -2.99 -22.12
CA ASN A 113 4.53 -4.24 -22.86
C ASN A 113 5.66 -4.13 -23.90
N GLN A 114 6.74 -4.88 -23.67
CA GLN A 114 7.83 -5.04 -24.63
C GLN A 114 7.96 -6.52 -25.00
N GLY A 115 7.51 -6.88 -26.20
CA GLY A 115 7.58 -8.25 -26.70
C GLY A 115 6.78 -9.26 -25.87
N GLY A 116 5.67 -8.84 -25.26
CA GLY A 116 4.83 -9.69 -24.40
C GLY A 116 5.25 -9.74 -22.93
N GLN A 117 6.31 -9.01 -22.56
CA GLN A 117 6.79 -8.91 -21.18
C GLN A 117 6.47 -7.53 -20.60
N ALA A 118 6.07 -7.50 -19.34
CA ALA A 118 5.92 -6.26 -18.59
C ALA A 118 7.32 -5.76 -18.18
N VAL A 119 7.69 -4.57 -18.67
CA VAL A 119 8.94 -3.88 -18.35
C VAL A 119 8.62 -2.62 -17.56
N TYR A 120 9.36 -2.41 -16.48
CA TYR A 120 9.22 -1.27 -15.57
C TYR A 120 10.49 -0.40 -15.67
N LYS A 121 10.31 0.90 -15.88
CA LYS A 121 11.43 1.80 -16.26
C LYS A 121 11.80 2.83 -15.21
N MET A 122 11.05 2.95 -14.11
CA MET A 122 11.41 3.89 -13.06
C MET A 122 12.70 3.40 -12.39
N THR A 123 13.67 4.30 -12.23
CA THR A 123 14.94 3.97 -11.57
C THR A 123 14.79 4.06 -10.05
N PRO A 124 15.69 3.45 -9.27
CA PRO A 124 15.75 3.59 -7.82
C PRO A 124 15.68 5.04 -7.34
N GLU A 125 16.43 5.95 -7.98
CA GLU A 125 16.53 7.36 -7.59
C GLU A 125 15.19 8.07 -7.78
N LYS A 126 14.55 7.90 -8.95
CA LYS A 126 13.26 8.53 -9.25
C LYS A 126 12.15 8.00 -8.34
N MET A 127 12.19 6.71 -8.01
CA MET A 127 11.23 6.13 -7.08
C MET A 127 11.44 6.66 -5.66
N GLY A 128 12.71 6.81 -5.25
CA GLY A 128 13.09 7.44 -3.98
C GLY A 128 12.61 8.87 -3.87
N GLU A 129 12.85 9.71 -4.88
CA GLU A 129 12.36 11.08 -4.94
C GLU A 129 10.83 11.14 -4.80
N ALA A 130 10.10 10.37 -5.62
CA ALA A 130 8.64 10.39 -5.62
C ALA A 130 8.02 9.92 -4.28
N LEU A 131 8.52 8.84 -3.69
CA LEU A 131 8.03 8.38 -2.38
C LEU A 131 8.54 9.24 -1.24
N GLY A 132 9.67 9.93 -1.43
CA GLY A 132 10.12 10.99 -0.55
C GLY A 132 9.13 12.14 -0.50
N ASP A 133 8.73 12.65 -1.66
CA ASP A 133 7.71 13.69 -1.77
C ASP A 133 6.41 13.30 -1.05
N PHE A 134 5.99 12.03 -1.17
CA PHE A 134 4.81 11.53 -0.44
C PHE A 134 4.98 11.60 1.07
N LEU A 135 6.15 11.24 1.62
CA LEU A 135 6.43 11.35 3.05
C LEU A 135 6.46 12.81 3.54
N GLU A 136 6.77 13.76 2.67
CA GLU A 136 6.81 15.20 2.98
C GLU A 136 5.41 15.84 2.91
N GLN A 137 4.64 15.48 1.89
CA GLN A 137 3.38 16.14 1.56
C GLN A 137 2.19 15.52 2.30
N TYR A 138 2.24 14.22 2.59
CA TYR A 138 1.10 13.47 3.12
C TYR A 138 1.37 12.95 4.53
N ASN A 139 0.63 13.50 5.50
CA ASN A 139 0.84 13.25 6.93
C ASN A 139 0.43 11.84 7.38
N LYS A 140 -0.34 11.11 6.58
CA LYS A 140 -0.79 9.77 6.90
C LYS A 140 0.06 8.70 6.26
N VAL A 141 0.89 9.02 5.26
CA VAL A 141 1.83 8.06 4.68
C VAL A 141 2.90 7.73 5.73
N ARG A 142 2.88 6.47 6.19
CA ARG A 142 3.78 5.95 7.24
C ARG A 142 4.52 4.69 6.83
N ILE A 143 4.06 4.03 5.78
CA ILE A 143 4.68 2.84 5.22
C ILE A 143 4.86 3.07 3.72
N ILE A 144 6.11 3.01 3.26
CA ILE A 144 6.45 3.04 1.83
C ILE A 144 7.26 1.81 1.46
N GLY A 145 7.16 1.38 0.21
CA GLY A 145 7.88 0.23 -0.29
C GLY A 145 7.81 0.13 -1.82
N GLY A 146 8.10 -1.06 -2.35
CA GLY A 146 8.06 -1.34 -3.78
C GLY A 146 7.32 -2.63 -4.13
N CYS A 147 6.57 -2.62 -5.23
CA CYS A 147 5.89 -3.79 -5.80
C CYS A 147 6.62 -4.27 -7.08
N CYS A 148 5.90 -4.59 -8.16
CA CYS A 148 6.47 -5.10 -9.39
C CYS A 148 7.48 -4.12 -10.03
N GLY A 149 8.57 -4.66 -10.56
CA GLY A 149 9.65 -3.87 -11.15
C GLY A 149 10.66 -3.31 -10.14
N THR A 150 10.37 -3.38 -8.84
CA THR A 150 11.33 -2.96 -7.80
C THR A 150 12.32 -4.07 -7.46
N ASN A 151 13.48 -3.67 -6.94
CA ASN A 151 14.58 -4.56 -6.59
C ASN A 151 15.31 -4.00 -5.33
N PRO A 152 16.36 -4.68 -4.82
CA PRO A 152 17.09 -4.19 -3.64
C PRO A 152 17.67 -2.78 -3.77
N GLU A 153 18.06 -2.33 -4.97
CA GLU A 153 18.57 -0.97 -5.20
C GLU A 153 17.47 0.08 -4.98
N HIS A 154 16.24 -0.22 -5.42
CA HIS A 154 15.09 0.63 -5.12
C HIS A 154 14.87 0.75 -3.61
N ILE A 155 14.89 -0.37 -2.88
CA ILE A 155 14.71 -0.36 -1.43
C ILE A 155 15.84 0.40 -0.72
N ALA A 156 17.08 0.29 -1.20
CA ALA A 156 18.21 1.07 -0.68
C ALA A 156 18.02 2.58 -0.90
N ALA A 157 17.50 2.99 -2.07
CA ALA A 157 17.16 4.38 -2.35
C ALA A 157 16.04 4.88 -1.42
N LEU A 158 14.98 4.08 -1.19
CA LEU A 158 13.92 4.44 -0.23
C LEU A 158 14.46 4.60 1.20
N ARG A 159 15.33 3.68 1.64
CA ARG A 159 15.98 3.76 2.96
C ARG A 159 16.75 5.06 3.12
N LYS A 160 17.56 5.44 2.13
CA LYS A 160 18.33 6.68 2.13
C LYS A 160 17.42 7.91 2.30
N VAL A 161 16.31 7.96 1.55
CA VAL A 161 15.32 9.05 1.65
C VAL A 161 14.69 9.13 3.05
N ILE A 162 14.35 7.99 3.65
CA ILE A 162 13.81 7.96 5.02
C ILE A 162 14.88 8.44 6.03
N ASP A 163 16.13 8.02 5.87
CA ASP A 163 17.23 8.47 6.74
C ASP A 163 17.42 9.98 6.65
N GLU A 164 17.51 10.55 5.45
CA GLU A 164 17.70 11.99 5.25
C GLU A 164 16.58 12.82 5.91
N LYS A 165 15.32 12.37 5.80
CA LYS A 165 14.16 13.03 6.42
C LYS A 165 14.10 12.90 7.94
N ALA A 166 14.51 11.75 8.49
CA ALA A 166 14.58 11.57 9.93
C ALA A 166 15.62 12.49 10.59
N HIS A 167 16.64 12.92 9.83
CA HIS A 167 17.65 13.86 10.30
C HIS A 167 17.23 15.33 10.12
N SER A 168 16.38 15.66 9.15
CA SER A 168 15.90 17.05 8.94
C SER A 168 14.86 17.52 9.96
N THR A 169 14.10 16.58 10.56
CA THR A 169 13.07 16.86 11.58
C THR A 169 13.61 17.07 13.00
N LYS A 170 14.94 16.93 13.21
CA LYS A 170 15.61 17.18 14.49
C LYS A 170 16.25 18.58 14.59
N GLY A 171 15.87 19.52 13.71
CA GLY A 171 16.32 20.92 13.71
C GLY A 171 15.32 21.88 14.34
#